data_AF-A0A429JR83-F1
#
_entry.id   AF-A0A429JR83-F1
#
_cell.length_a   1.000
_cell.length_b   1.000
_cell.length_c   1.000
_cell.angle_alpha   90.00
_cell.angle_beta   90.00
_cell.angle_gamma   90.00
#
_symmetry.space_group_name_H-M   'P 1'
#
loop_
_entity.id
_entity.type
_entity.pdbx_description
1 polymer ?
#
loop_
_entity_poly.entity_id
_entity_poly.type
_entity_poly.pdbx_seq_one_letter_code
_entity_poly.pdbx_strand_id
1 'polypeptide(L)'
;MTSTPAPRALGRGVAQLIPQSGDASSVGRAAASLTALRNVTVHAGVLKAAVTLLEELQDPARGADDVTVATAAATVSLLRQALHPDS
;
A
#
# COMPACT_ATOMS: atom_id res chain seq x y z
N MET A 1 61.05 11.21 0.68
CA MET A 1 59.95 11.96 1.34
C MET A 1 58.65 11.57 0.65
N THR A 2 57.76 10.95 1.44
CA THR A 2 56.30 10.71 1.27
C THR A 2 55.67 10.93 -0.12
N SER A 3 55.25 9.83 -0.76
CA SER A 3 54.27 9.81 -1.84
C SER A 3 52.87 10.05 -1.25
N THR A 4 52.26 11.20 -1.57
CA THR A 4 50.90 11.54 -1.14
C THR A 4 49.88 10.73 -1.96
N PRO A 5 48.93 10.02 -1.34
CA PRO A 5 47.91 9.29 -2.09
C PRO A 5 46.88 10.27 -2.66
N ALA A 6 46.62 10.20 -3.98
CA ALA A 6 45.61 11.01 -4.64
C ALA A 6 44.20 10.73 -4.03
N PRO A 7 43.38 11.77 -3.78
CA PRO A 7 42.06 11.57 -3.20
C PRO A 7 41.15 10.87 -4.20
N ARG A 8 40.54 9.77 -3.76
CA ARG A 8 39.61 8.92 -4.51
C ARG A 8 38.44 9.75 -5.07
N ALA A 9 38.51 10.14 -6.35
CA ALA A 9 37.41 10.73 -7.11
C ALA A 9 36.32 9.72 -7.51
N LEU A 10 36.16 8.62 -6.76
CA LEU A 10 35.25 7.51 -7.08
C LEU A 10 33.86 7.63 -6.40
N GLY A 11 33.63 8.69 -5.64
CA GLY A 11 32.35 8.90 -4.91
C GLY A 11 31.32 9.79 -5.64
N ARG A 12 31.74 10.59 -6.64
CA ARG A 12 30.84 11.58 -7.28
C ARG A 12 30.00 11.03 -8.42
N GLY A 13 30.43 9.94 -9.08
CA GLY A 13 29.70 9.37 -10.21
C GLY A 13 28.49 8.52 -9.79
N VAL A 14 28.59 7.77 -8.69
CA VAL A 14 27.52 6.86 -8.23
C VAL A 14 26.34 7.60 -7.61
N ALA A 15 26.59 8.73 -6.93
CA ALA A 15 25.53 9.57 -6.35
C ALA A 15 24.71 10.32 -7.41
N GLN A 16 25.21 10.44 -8.65
CA GLN A 16 24.48 11.03 -9.77
C GLN A 16 23.64 10.00 -10.56
N LEU A 17 23.93 8.70 -10.41
CA LEU A 17 23.23 7.63 -11.12
C LEU A 17 22.03 7.07 -10.35
N ILE A 18 22.00 7.27 -9.03
CA ILE A 18 20.83 6.96 -8.20
C ILE A 18 20.09 8.27 -8.02
N PRO A 19 18.89 8.45 -8.60
CA PRO A 19 18.02 9.57 -8.26
C PRO A 19 17.85 9.56 -6.74
N GLN A 20 18.55 10.47 -6.07
CA GLN A 20 18.24 10.79 -4.68
C GLN A 20 16.88 11.45 -4.78
N SER A 21 15.82 10.69 -4.51
CA SER A 21 14.46 11.21 -4.41
C SER A 21 14.49 12.36 -3.40
N GLY A 22 14.68 13.57 -3.92
CA GLY A 22 14.89 14.76 -3.12
C GLY A 22 13.69 14.94 -2.23
N ASP A 23 13.92 14.82 -0.92
CA ASP A 23 13.08 15.35 0.16
C ASP A 23 11.56 15.27 -0.04
N ALA A 24 11.07 14.17 -0.61
CA ALA A 24 9.65 13.90 -0.58
C ALA A 24 9.33 13.51 0.87
N SER A 25 8.77 14.47 1.61
CA SER A 25 8.25 14.26 2.96
C SER A 25 7.48 12.93 2.99
N SER A 26 7.52 12.21 4.11
CA SER A 26 6.76 10.96 4.26
C SER A 26 5.30 11.12 3.81
N VAL A 27 4.72 12.31 4.03
CA VAL A 27 3.41 12.74 3.56
C VAL A 27 3.32 12.81 2.03
N GLY A 28 4.30 13.43 1.37
CA GLY A 28 4.37 13.50 -0.11
C GLY A 28 4.48 12.11 -0.75
N ARG A 29 5.25 11.20 -0.16
CA ARG A 29 5.31 9.80 -0.62
C ARG A 29 3.99 9.06 -0.40
N ALA A 30 3.37 9.21 0.78
CA ALA A 30 2.08 8.60 1.06
C ALA A 30 0.98 9.09 0.11
N ALA A 31 0.94 10.40 -0.16
CA ALA A 31 -0.02 11.00 -1.11
C ALA A 31 0.20 10.52 -2.55
N ALA A 32 1.46 10.41 -2.99
CA ALA A 32 1.79 9.87 -4.30
C ALA A 32 1.41 8.39 -4.43
N SER A 33 1.70 7.57 -3.41
CA SER A 33 1.26 6.17 -3.37
C SER A 33 -0.27 6.03 -3.37
N LEU A 34 -0.98 6.85 -2.59
CA LEU A 34 -2.45 6.85 -2.58
C LEU A 34 -3.02 7.23 -3.95
N THR A 35 -2.43 8.24 -4.61
CA THR A 35 -2.82 8.66 -5.95
C THR A 35 -2.59 7.55 -6.97
N ALA A 36 -1.47 6.83 -6.88
CA ALA A 36 -1.18 5.68 -7.74
C ALA A 36 -2.16 4.52 -7.50
N LEU A 37 -2.49 4.22 -6.24
CA LEU A 37 -3.44 3.18 -5.86
C LEU A 37 -4.87 3.47 -6.34
N ARG A 38 -5.24 4.74 -6.48
CA ARG A 38 -6.57 5.17 -6.96
C ARG A 38 -6.92 4.61 -8.34
N ASN A 39 -5.91 4.31 -9.16
CA ASN A 39 -6.08 3.80 -10.53
C ASN A 39 -5.73 2.30 -10.65
N VAL A 40 -5.47 1.61 -9.53
CA VAL A 40 -5.17 0.18 -9.57
C VAL A 40 -6.46 -0.58 -9.83
N THR A 41 -6.56 -1.17 -11.02
CA THR A 41 -7.63 -2.09 -11.37
C THR A 41 -7.47 -3.38 -10.58
N VAL A 42 -8.30 -3.57 -9.57
CA VAL A 42 -8.38 -4.84 -8.84
C VAL A 42 -9.39 -5.74 -9.55
N HIS A 43 -9.05 -7.01 -9.74
CA HIS A 43 -9.94 -7.95 -10.39
C HIS A 43 -11.19 -8.20 -9.54
N ALA A 44 -12.39 -8.10 -10.13
CA ALA A 44 -13.66 -8.23 -9.41
C ALA A 44 -13.79 -9.58 -8.66
N GLY A 45 -13.19 -10.65 -9.19
CA GLY A 45 -13.14 -11.95 -8.49
C GLY A 45 -12.40 -11.90 -7.15
N VAL A 46 -11.37 -11.06 -7.02
CA VAL A 46 -10.63 -10.88 -5.76
C VAL A 46 -11.48 -10.13 -4.74
N LEU A 47 -12.21 -9.08 -5.16
CA LEU A 47 -13.14 -8.38 -4.27
C LEU A 47 -14.26 -9.29 -3.78
N LYS A 48 -14.82 -10.12 -4.68
CA LYS A 48 -15.86 -11.10 -4.31
C LYS A 48 -15.33 -12.13 -3.31
N ALA A 49 -14.13 -12.66 -3.53
CA ALA A 49 -13.49 -13.59 -2.60
C ALA A 49 -13.24 -12.94 -1.22
N ALA A 50 -12.78 -11.68 -1.19
CA ALA A 50 -12.59 -10.95 0.05
C ALA A 50 -13.91 -10.74 0.81
N VAL A 51 -15.01 -10.42 0.10
CA VAL A 51 -16.35 -10.33 0.71
C VAL A 51 -16.75 -11.65 1.34
N THR A 52 -16.61 -12.77 0.64
CA THR A 52 -16.95 -14.10 1.18
C THR A 52 -16.13 -14.43 2.44
N LEU A 53 -14.83 -14.18 2.44
CA LEU A 53 -13.99 -14.42 3.63
C LEU A 53 -14.38 -13.55 4.82
N LEU A 54 -14.78 -12.30 4.58
CA LEU A 54 -15.25 -11.39 5.62
C LEU A 54 -16.65 -11.74 6.13
N GLU A 55 -17.51 -12.32 5.30
CA GLU A 55 -18.81 -12.86 5.71
C GLU A 55 -18.63 -14.11 6.57
N GLU A 56 -17.71 -15.00 6.21
CA GLU A 56 -17.33 -16.13 7.06
C GLU A 56 -16.77 -15.71 8.41
N LEU A 57 -16.05 -14.58 8.47
CA LEU A 57 -15.53 -14.04 9.73
C LEU A 57 -16.64 -13.54 10.67
N GLN A 58 -17.81 -13.19 10.12
CA GLN A 58 -18.99 -12.79 10.88
C GLN A 58 -19.78 -13.99 11.41
N ASP A 59 -19.44 -15.22 11.02
CA ASP A 59 -20.08 -16.42 11.55
C ASP A 59 -19.81 -16.52 13.07
N PRO A 60 -20.85 -16.55 13.92
CA PRO A 60 -20.70 -16.71 15.37
C PRO A 60 -19.91 -17.96 15.74
N ALA A 61 -19.93 -19.02 14.92
CA ALA A 61 -19.18 -20.25 15.13
C ALA A 61 -17.66 -20.04 15.05
N ARG A 62 -17.17 -18.97 14.42
CA ARG A 62 -15.74 -18.62 14.38
C ARG A 62 -15.25 -17.89 15.62
N GLY A 63 -16.15 -17.41 16.49
CA GLY A 63 -15.78 -16.80 17.77
C GLY A 63 -14.94 -15.52 17.65
N ALA A 64 -15.12 -14.74 16.59
CA ALA A 64 -14.52 -13.41 16.47
C ALA A 64 -15.16 -12.46 17.48
N ASP A 65 -14.39 -11.48 17.98
CA ASP A 65 -14.91 -10.45 18.87
C ASP A 65 -15.83 -9.46 18.11
N ASP A 66 -16.71 -8.79 18.86
CA ASP A 66 -17.72 -7.89 18.29
C ASP A 66 -17.11 -6.74 17.47
N VAL A 67 -15.91 -6.26 17.83
CA VAL A 67 -15.22 -5.17 17.11
C VAL A 67 -14.72 -5.69 15.76
N THR A 68 -14.17 -6.89 15.72
CA THR A 68 -13.74 -7.57 14.49
C THR A 68 -14.93 -7.85 13.57
N VAL A 69 -16.05 -8.34 14.12
CA VAL A 69 -17.29 -8.58 13.36
C VAL A 69 -17.86 -7.27 12.79
N ALA A 70 -17.94 -6.21 13.60
CA ALA A 70 -18.41 -4.90 13.15
C ALA A 70 -17.50 -4.30 12.06
N THR A 71 -16.18 -4.44 12.20
CA THR A 71 -15.20 -3.97 11.22
C THR A 71 -15.31 -4.75 9.91
N ALA A 72 -15.50 -6.07 9.98
CA ALA A 72 -15.73 -6.91 8.81
C ALA A 72 -17.01 -6.51 8.06
N ALA A 73 -18.12 -6.29 8.78
CA ALA A 73 -19.38 -5.85 8.18
C ALA A 73 -19.27 -4.47 7.49
N ALA A 74 -18.57 -3.52 8.13
CA ALA A 74 -18.29 -2.21 7.53
C ALA A 74 -17.43 -2.36 6.26
N THR A 75 -16.42 -3.22 6.29
CA THR A 75 -15.54 -3.48 5.15
C THR A 75 -16.28 -4.15 3.99
N VAL A 76 -17.16 -5.12 4.27
CA VAL A 76 -18.01 -5.75 3.24
C VAL A 76 -18.89 -4.72 2.55
N SER A 77 -19.45 -3.78 3.31
CA SER A 77 -20.29 -2.70 2.75
C SER A 77 -19.50 -1.83 1.76
N LEU A 78 -18.27 -1.44 2.12
CA LEU A 78 -17.37 -0.69 1.23
C LEU A 78 -16.97 -1.48 -0.03
N LEU A 79 -16.67 -2.78 0.12
CA LEU A 79 -16.31 -3.63 -1.01
C LEU A 79 -17.48 -3.83 -1.98
N ARG A 80 -18.71 -3.96 -1.46
CA ARG A 80 -19.92 -4.05 -2.29
C ARG A 80 -20.20 -2.74 -3.04
N GLN A 81 -20.00 -1.59 -2.41
CA GLN A 81 -20.06 -0.29 -3.10
C GLN A 81 -18.99 -0.17 -4.19
N ALA A 82 -17.77 -0.65 -3.94
CA ALA A 82 -16.71 -0.64 -4.95
C ALA A 82 -17.00 -1.58 -6.15
N LEU A 83 -17.72 -2.68 -5.92
CA LEU A 83 -18.21 -3.59 -6.97
C LEU A 83 -19.39 -3.01 -7.77
N HIS A 84 -20.19 -2.14 -7.14
CA HIS A 84 -21.40 -1.53 -7.69
C HIS A 84 -21.41 0.00 -7.44
N PRO A 85 -20.52 0.76 -8.08
CA PRO A 85 -20.34 2.19 -7.78
C PRO A 85 -21.54 3.07 -8.17
N ASP A 86 -22.49 2.55 -8.97
CA ASP A 86 -23.65 3.27 -9.51
C ASP A 86 -25.01 2.85 -8.88
N SER A 87 -25.00 2.16 -7.73
CA SER A 87 -26.23 1.68 -7.04
C SER A 87 -26.58 2.50 -5.80
#